data_AF-A0A087TEI6-F1
#
_entry.id   AF-A0A087TEI6-F1
#
_cell.length_a   1.000
_cell.length_b   1.000
_cell.length_c   1.000
_cell.angle_alpha   90.00
_cell.angle_beta   90.00
_cell.angle_gamma   90.00
#
_symmetry.space_group_name_H-M   'P 1'
#
loop_
_entity.id
_entity.type
_entity.pdbx_description
1 polymer ?
#
loop_
_entity_poly.entity_id
_entity_poly.type
_entity_poly.pdbx_seq_one_letter_code
_entity_poly.pdbx_strand_id
1 'polypeptide(L)'
;MQQPCMHGGTCNDVPTSVNDVRGYTCSCPCGRCGRDCKKLHFGHVERACIYLFNAGYQKVKSPEECMSFCWDTQGCRSADYISKEGACWLNSVTGDEEPLTMDCAQWYPGVAYLFFNCTC
;
A
#
# COMPACT_ATOMS: atom_id res chain seq x y z
N MET A 1 -14.71 20.95 12.58
CA MET A 1 -14.14 21.02 11.21
C MET A 1 -13.82 19.60 10.77
N GLN A 2 -14.39 19.15 9.67
CA GLN A 2 -14.11 17.81 9.12
C GLN A 2 -12.93 17.98 8.16
N GLN A 3 -11.80 17.29 8.39
CA GLN A 3 -10.74 17.22 7.37
C GLN A 3 -11.21 16.24 6.29
N PRO A 4 -11.50 16.70 5.06
CA PRO A 4 -12.07 15.84 4.03
C PRO A 4 -11.04 14.85 3.47
N CYS A 5 -9.76 15.23 3.46
CA CYS A 5 -8.66 14.37 3.03
C CYS A 5 -8.33 13.36 4.12
N MET A 6 -8.51 12.07 3.83
CA MET A 6 -8.30 10.99 4.78
C MET A 6 -6.84 10.49 4.76
N HIS A 7 -6.48 9.67 5.75
CA HIS A 7 -5.21 8.93 5.81
C HIS A 7 -3.95 9.79 5.62
N GLY A 8 -3.93 11.00 6.20
CA GLY A 8 -2.78 11.90 6.11
C GLY A 8 -2.73 12.74 4.82
N GLY A 9 -3.80 12.75 4.02
CA GLY A 9 -3.93 13.65 2.88
C GLY A 9 -3.88 15.13 3.29
N THR A 10 -3.21 15.93 2.48
CA THR A 10 -3.14 17.40 2.68
C THR A 10 -4.29 18.07 1.95
N CYS A 11 -5.03 18.93 2.65
CA CYS A 11 -6.14 19.69 2.10
C CYS A 11 -5.63 21.04 1.57
N ASN A 12 -5.92 21.33 0.30
CA ASN A 12 -5.62 22.61 -0.32
C ASN A 12 -6.94 23.29 -0.68
N ASP A 13 -7.16 24.49 -0.16
CA ASP A 13 -8.33 25.28 -0.53
C ASP A 13 -8.21 25.75 -1.98
N VAL A 14 -9.29 25.61 -2.75
CA VAL A 14 -9.37 26.07 -4.14
C VAL A 14 -10.68 26.84 -4.36
N PRO A 15 -10.73 27.78 -5.31
CA PRO A 15 -11.99 28.44 -5.64
C PRO A 15 -13.05 27.42 -6.06
N THR A 16 -14.28 27.59 -5.56
CA THR A 16 -15.42 26.81 -6.05
C THR A 16 -15.71 27.16 -7.50
N SER A 17 -16.16 26.19 -8.29
CA SER A 17 -16.64 26.41 -9.65
C SER A 17 -18.02 25.79 -9.85
N VAL A 18 -18.68 26.12 -10.96
CA VAL A 18 -19.94 25.47 -11.36
C VAL A 18 -19.81 23.95 -11.51
N ASN A 19 -18.59 23.45 -11.72
CA ASN A 19 -18.29 22.03 -11.86
C ASN A 19 -17.82 21.39 -10.54
N ASP A 20 -17.41 22.19 -9.56
CA ASP A 20 -16.91 21.71 -8.28
C ASP A 20 -17.13 22.73 -7.16
N VAL A 21 -18.21 22.54 -6.41
CA VAL A 21 -18.64 23.45 -5.33
C VAL A 21 -17.95 23.19 -3.99
N ARG A 22 -17.00 22.26 -3.93
CA ARG A 22 -16.41 21.81 -2.66
C ARG A 22 -15.38 22.77 -2.09
N GLY A 23 -14.71 23.52 -2.95
CA GLY A 23 -13.72 24.50 -2.55
C GLY A 23 -12.40 23.91 -2.00
N TYR A 24 -12.13 22.62 -2.24
CA TYR A 24 -10.88 21.98 -1.83
C TYR A 24 -10.41 20.90 -2.81
N THR A 25 -9.11 20.64 -2.80
CA THR A 25 -8.49 19.44 -3.38
C THR A 25 -7.62 18.73 -2.34
N CYS A 26 -7.41 17.43 -2.52
CA CYS A 26 -6.55 16.63 -1.65
C CYS A 26 -5.28 16.22 -2.38
N SER A 27 -4.13 16.46 -1.76
CA SER A 27 -2.86 15.83 -2.13
C SER A 27 -2.67 14.58 -1.28
N CYS A 28 -2.73 13.40 -1.89
CA CYS A 28 -2.66 12.14 -1.17
C CYS A 28 -1.22 11.70 -0.92
N PRO A 29 -0.91 11.12 0.26
CA PRO A 29 0.37 10.45 0.46
C PRO A 29 0.50 9.25 -0.47
N CYS A 30 1.75 8.84 -0.75
CA CYS A 30 2.01 7.62 -1.51
C CYS A 30 1.26 6.43 -0.89
N GLY A 31 0.64 5.58 -1.70
CA GLY A 31 -0.18 4.48 -1.22
C GLY A 31 -1.66 4.81 -1.01
N ARG A 32 -2.08 6.06 -1.27
CA ARG A 32 -3.48 6.50 -1.24
C ARG A 32 -3.85 7.30 -2.48
N CYS A 33 -5.05 7.05 -2.99
CA CYS A 33 -5.61 7.74 -4.15
C CYS A 33 -7.09 8.09 -3.96
N GLY A 34 -7.63 8.77 -4.97
CA GLY A 34 -9.01 9.21 -5.02
C GLY A 34 -9.18 10.60 -4.43
N ARG A 35 -10.36 11.16 -4.68
CA ARG A 35 -10.72 12.56 -4.39
C ARG A 35 -10.47 12.99 -2.94
N ASP A 36 -10.66 12.07 -2.00
CA ASP A 36 -10.49 12.27 -0.55
C ASP A 36 -9.40 11.36 0.06
N CYS A 37 -8.53 10.76 -0.77
CA CYS A 37 -7.46 9.84 -0.34
C CYS A 37 -7.95 8.57 0.40
N LYS A 38 -9.18 8.12 0.14
CA LYS A 38 -9.79 6.94 0.79
C LYS A 38 -9.33 5.61 0.20
N LYS A 39 -8.88 5.60 -1.05
CA LYS A 39 -8.56 4.35 -1.77
C LYS A 39 -7.11 3.97 -1.51
N LEU A 40 -6.89 2.80 -0.92
CA LEU A 40 -5.58 2.16 -0.88
C LEU A 40 -5.08 1.91 -2.31
N HIS A 41 -3.84 2.32 -2.59
CA HIS A 41 -3.23 2.20 -3.91
C HIS A 41 -1.89 1.48 -3.82
N PHE A 42 -1.80 0.33 -4.47
CA PHE A 42 -0.62 -0.52 -4.41
C PHE A 42 -0.47 -1.29 -5.72
N GLY A 43 0.76 -1.68 -6.01
CA GLY A 43 1.11 -2.59 -7.09
C GLY A 43 1.59 -3.93 -6.53
N HIS A 44 1.84 -4.87 -7.44
CA HIS A 44 2.43 -6.15 -7.09
C HIS A 44 3.41 -6.62 -8.15
N VAL A 45 4.35 -7.47 -7.74
CA VAL A 45 5.22 -8.25 -8.62
C VAL A 45 5.00 -9.72 -8.27
N GLU A 46 4.41 -10.44 -9.21
CA GLU A 46 4.15 -11.88 -9.05
C GLU A 46 5.45 -12.67 -8.91
N ARG A 47 5.40 -13.75 -8.11
CA ARG A 47 6.51 -14.69 -7.91
C ARG A 47 7.77 -14.08 -7.29
N ALA A 48 7.66 -12.88 -6.75
CA ALA A 48 8.75 -12.16 -6.10
C ALA A 48 8.45 -11.96 -4.61
N CYS A 49 9.49 -11.75 -3.81
CA CYS A 49 9.37 -11.33 -2.41
C CYS A 49 10.66 -10.68 -1.90
N ILE A 50 10.63 -10.12 -0.69
CA ILE A 50 11.82 -9.66 0.04
C ILE A 50 12.09 -10.61 1.21
N TYR A 51 13.38 -10.91 1.48
CA TYR A 51 13.76 -11.82 2.56
C TYR A 51 14.54 -11.09 3.65
N LEU A 52 14.42 -11.54 4.91
CA LEU A 52 15.13 -11.04 6.12
C LEU A 52 14.74 -9.65 6.64
N PHE A 53 14.01 -8.83 5.87
CA PHE A 53 13.59 -7.49 6.30
C PHE A 53 12.20 -7.47 6.96
N ASN A 54 11.91 -8.46 7.81
CA ASN A 54 10.58 -8.65 8.40
C ASN A 54 10.20 -7.50 9.36
N ALA A 55 9.09 -6.83 9.09
CA ALA A 55 8.47 -5.80 9.94
C ALA A 55 7.23 -6.31 10.70
N GLY A 56 6.69 -7.47 10.34
CA GLY A 56 5.47 -7.99 10.95
C GLY A 56 4.86 -9.14 10.16
N TYR A 57 3.78 -9.72 10.71
CA TYR A 57 3.09 -10.86 10.12
C TYR A 57 1.60 -10.84 10.47
N GLN A 58 0.74 -11.18 9.51
CA GLN A 58 -0.67 -11.46 9.77
C GLN A 58 -1.23 -12.51 8.79
N LYS A 59 -2.20 -13.31 9.27
CA LYS A 59 -3.06 -14.11 8.40
C LYS A 59 -4.15 -13.23 7.80
N VAL A 60 -4.24 -13.20 6.47
CA VAL A 60 -5.19 -12.37 5.71
C VAL A 60 -5.76 -13.15 4.52
N LYS A 61 -6.83 -12.64 3.92
CA LYS A 61 -7.55 -13.31 2.84
C LYS A 61 -7.24 -12.77 1.46
N SER A 62 -6.63 -11.59 1.36
CA SER A 62 -6.34 -10.95 0.08
C SER A 62 -5.14 -10.00 0.12
N PRO A 63 -4.59 -9.62 -1.05
CA PRO A 63 -3.56 -8.58 -1.14
C PRO A 63 -4.01 -7.23 -0.56
N GLU A 64 -5.29 -6.87 -0.72
CA GLU A 64 -5.85 -5.62 -0.19
C GLU A 64 -5.85 -5.63 1.34
N GLU A 65 -6.26 -6.75 1.97
CA GLU A 65 -6.18 -6.90 3.42
C GLU A 65 -4.71 -6.83 3.90
N CYS A 66 -3.79 -7.47 3.18
CA CYS A 66 -2.35 -7.42 3.48
C CYS A 66 -1.81 -5.99 3.44
N MET A 67 -2.13 -5.22 2.39
CA MET A 67 -1.63 -3.86 2.23
C MET A 67 -2.36 -2.85 3.12
N SER A 68 -3.61 -3.12 3.52
CA SER A 68 -4.26 -2.36 4.59
C SER A 68 -3.54 -2.59 5.92
N PHE A 69 -3.23 -3.84 6.25
CA PHE A 69 -2.47 -4.16 7.45
C PHE A 69 -1.07 -3.52 7.44
N CYS A 70 -0.37 -3.57 6.30
CA CYS A 70 0.89 -2.87 6.13
C CYS A 70 0.73 -1.36 6.39
N TRP A 71 -0.27 -0.73 5.80
CA TRP A 71 -0.51 0.71 5.97
C TRP A 71 -0.69 1.13 7.43
N ASP A 72 -1.43 0.33 8.19
CA ASP A 72 -1.72 0.61 9.60
C ASP A 72 -0.56 0.21 10.53
N THR A 73 0.46 -0.48 10.01
CA THR A 73 1.62 -0.93 10.79
C THR A 73 2.79 0.03 10.65
N GLN A 74 3.19 0.62 11.78
CA GLN A 74 4.35 1.50 11.83
C GLN A 74 5.61 0.74 11.35
N GLY A 75 6.32 1.34 10.39
CA GLY A 75 7.57 0.78 9.85
C GLY A 75 7.37 -0.20 8.70
N CYS A 76 6.13 -0.57 8.34
CA CYS A 76 5.90 -1.31 7.11
C CYS A 76 6.07 -0.40 5.88
N ARG A 77 6.77 -0.91 4.87
CA ARG A 77 7.04 -0.18 3.62
C ARG A 77 6.65 -0.97 2.38
N SER A 78 6.62 -2.29 2.49
CA SER A 78 6.11 -3.22 1.49
C SER A 78 5.69 -4.52 2.18
N ALA A 79 5.13 -5.49 1.46
CA ALA A 79 4.74 -6.76 2.04
C ALA A 79 4.82 -7.91 1.03
N ASP A 80 4.99 -9.13 1.50
CA ASP A 80 4.92 -10.35 0.72
C ASP A 80 3.65 -11.11 1.07
N TYR A 81 2.76 -11.26 0.08
CA TYR A 81 1.52 -11.98 0.25
C TYR A 81 1.61 -13.37 -0.37
N ILE A 82 1.43 -14.40 0.45
CA ILE A 82 1.44 -15.80 0.04
C ILE A 82 0.00 -16.28 -0.04
N SER A 83 -0.57 -16.24 -1.24
CA SER A 83 -1.99 -16.52 -1.48
C SER A 83 -2.42 -17.92 -1.05
N LYS A 84 -1.55 -18.93 -1.22
CA LYS A 84 -1.83 -20.32 -0.83
C LYS A 84 -1.91 -20.54 0.67
N GLU A 85 -1.27 -19.68 1.44
CA GLU A 85 -1.23 -19.78 2.91
C GLU A 85 -2.12 -18.74 3.59
N GLY A 86 -2.63 -17.75 2.85
CA GLY A 86 -3.30 -16.58 3.41
C GLY A 86 -2.38 -15.83 4.37
N ALA A 87 -1.10 -15.68 4.02
CA ALA A 87 -0.08 -15.08 4.86
C ALA A 87 0.40 -13.75 4.27
N CYS A 88 0.49 -12.73 5.12
CA CYS A 88 1.05 -11.42 4.82
C CYS A 88 2.28 -11.22 5.69
N TRP A 89 3.46 -11.17 5.07
CA TRP A 89 4.71 -10.84 5.71
C TRP A 89 5.04 -9.39 5.40
N LEU A 90 5.11 -8.54 6.42
CA LEU A 90 5.43 -7.14 6.24
C LEU A 90 6.94 -6.96 6.13
N ASN A 91 7.36 -5.99 5.31
CA ASN A 91 8.76 -5.66 5.10
C ASN A 91 9.06 -4.23 5.53
N SER A 92 10.21 -4.02 6.16
CA SER A 92 10.68 -2.70 6.62
C SER A 92 11.39 -1.88 5.54
N VAL A 93 11.42 -2.39 4.30
CA VAL A 93 12.12 -1.83 3.13
C VAL A 93 11.22 -1.93 1.89
N THR A 94 11.59 -1.27 0.79
CA THR A 94 10.97 -1.45 -0.52
C THR A 94 11.89 -2.22 -1.48
N GLY A 95 11.34 -2.66 -2.62
CA GLY A 95 12.08 -3.28 -3.72
C GLY A 95 13.06 -2.34 -4.44
N ASP A 96 13.00 -1.03 -4.17
CA ASP A 96 14.00 -0.05 -4.64
C ASP A 96 15.20 0.02 -3.68
N GLU A 97 15.00 -0.35 -2.40
CA GLU A 97 16.04 -0.36 -1.38
C GLU A 97 16.75 -1.71 -1.31
N GLU A 98 16.01 -2.80 -1.50
CA GLU A 98 16.50 -4.17 -1.43
C GLU A 98 16.05 -4.98 -2.64
N PRO A 99 16.94 -5.81 -3.23
CA PRO A 99 16.61 -6.56 -4.43
C PRO A 99 15.56 -7.63 -4.13
N LEU A 100 14.55 -7.70 -4.99
CA LEU A 100 13.53 -8.73 -4.93
C LEU A 100 14.12 -10.12 -5.22
N THR A 101 13.78 -11.10 -4.39
CA THR A 101 14.13 -12.50 -4.61
C THR A 101 13.12 -13.14 -5.56
N MET A 102 13.52 -13.40 -6.81
CA MET A 102 12.64 -13.97 -7.84
C MET A 102 12.40 -15.48 -7.70
N ASP A 103 13.28 -16.19 -6.98
CA ASP A 103 13.15 -17.64 -6.80
C ASP A 103 12.27 -18.02 -5.60
N CYS A 104 11.78 -17.06 -4.82
CA CYS A 104 11.06 -17.42 -3.60
C CYS A 104 9.69 -18.06 -3.84
N ALA A 105 9.14 -17.95 -5.04
CA ALA A 105 7.98 -18.74 -5.46
C ALA A 105 8.23 -20.26 -5.46
N GLN A 106 9.49 -20.71 -5.42
CA GLN A 106 9.82 -22.13 -5.25
C GLN A 106 9.49 -22.63 -3.84
N TRP A 107 9.69 -21.80 -2.82
CA TRP A 107 9.40 -22.13 -1.41
C TRP A 107 8.01 -21.67 -0.98
N TYR A 108 7.51 -20.59 -1.58
CA TYR A 108 6.22 -19.99 -1.28
C TYR A 108 5.35 -19.93 -2.55
N PRO A 109 4.72 -21.03 -2.95
CA PRO A 109 3.87 -21.05 -4.14
C PRO A 109 2.76 -20.00 -4.05
N GLY A 110 2.64 -19.16 -5.09
CA GLY A 110 1.65 -18.08 -5.14
C GLY A 110 1.99 -16.87 -4.28
N VAL A 111 3.28 -16.66 -3.98
CA VAL A 111 3.78 -15.40 -3.40
C VAL A 111 3.79 -14.27 -4.43
N ALA A 112 3.44 -13.07 -3.96
CA ALA A 112 3.61 -11.83 -4.67
C ALA A 112 4.16 -10.75 -3.73
N TYR A 113 5.13 -9.99 -4.22
CA TYR A 113 5.65 -8.80 -3.55
C TYR A 113 4.67 -7.65 -3.80
N LEU A 114 4.25 -6.96 -2.74
CA LEU A 114 3.29 -5.87 -2.75
C LEU A 114 3.97 -4.57 -2.31
N PHE A 115 3.68 -3.47 -2.99
CA PHE A 115 4.29 -2.16 -2.71
C PHE A 115 3.29 -1.03 -2.89
N PHE A 116 3.41 0.02 -2.07
CA PHE A 116 2.60 1.23 -2.25
C PHE A 116 2.94 1.91 -3.59
N ASN A 117 1.92 2.18 -4.39
CA ASN A 117 2.08 2.92 -5.63
C ASN A 117 1.78 4.39 -5.36
N CYS A 118 2.70 5.27 -5.77
CA CYS A 118 2.57 6.71 -5.55
C CYS A 118 1.89 7.43 -6.73
N THR A 119 1.58 6.73 -7.82
CA THR A 119 0.98 7.30 -9.03
C THR A 119 -0.52 7.01 -9.09
N CYS A 120 -1.31 8.03 -8.77
CA CYS A 120 -2.73 8.11 -9.07
C CYS A 120 -2.95 8.75 -10.46
#